data_AF-A0A0H5AG96-F1
#
_entry.id   AF-A0A0H5AG96-F1
#
_cell.length_a   1.000
_cell.length_b   1.000
_cell.length_c   1.000
_cell.angle_alpha   90.00
_cell.angle_beta   90.00
_cell.angle_gamma   90.00
#
_symmetry.space_group_name_H-M   'P 1'
#
loop_
_entity.id
_entity.type
_entity.pdbx_description
1 polymer ?
#
loop_
_entity_poly.entity_id
_entity_poly.type
_entity_poly.pdbx_seq_one_letter_code
_entity_poly.pdbx_strand_id
1 'polypeptide(L)'
;MSDLVSWIGDEHSPNADLAVALRAIGIELDVAELYSFYFESTPIGAGDVHVYSSAANESILVINLYRDLTDQLDIVTVSLRIDPIVFPLVLPHLRRFFDAAECQVLFSQSSHSKQLRLLVDESRYPILVDESGYRQQIIFHV
;
A
#
# COMPACT_ATOMS: atom_id res chain seq x y z
N MET A 1 0.64 8.29 -4.37
CA MET A 1 -0.41 7.41 -4.92
C MET A 1 -0.28 7.23 -6.43
N SER A 2 -0.02 8.32 -7.18
CA SER A 2 0.21 8.35 -8.62
C SER A 2 1.21 7.30 -9.13
N ASP A 3 2.31 7.07 -8.42
CA ASP A 3 3.36 6.12 -8.84
C ASP A 3 2.90 4.67 -8.92
N LEU A 4 1.80 4.30 -8.25
CA LEU A 4 1.24 2.95 -8.28
C LEU A 4 0.74 2.54 -9.68
N VAL A 5 0.49 3.52 -10.54
CA VAL A 5 0.05 3.31 -11.92
C VAL A 5 1.00 3.97 -12.92
N SER A 6 0.89 3.57 -14.18
CA SER A 6 1.57 4.18 -15.33
C SER A 6 0.52 4.73 -16.28
N TRP A 7 0.74 5.95 -16.75
CA TRP A 7 -0.19 6.71 -17.60
C TRP A 7 0.19 6.65 -19.07
N ILE A 8 -0.80 6.45 -19.94
CA ILE A 8 -0.70 6.59 -21.39
C ILE A 8 -1.91 7.43 -21.84
N GLY A 9 -1.69 8.74 -22.02
CA GLY A 9 -2.79 9.67 -22.22
C GLY A 9 -3.68 9.74 -20.98
N ASP A 10 -4.98 9.53 -21.16
CA ASP A 10 -5.98 9.54 -20.07
C ASP A 10 -6.22 8.15 -19.44
N GLU A 11 -5.56 7.11 -19.95
CA GLU A 11 -5.66 5.75 -19.42
C GLU A 11 -4.49 5.43 -18.50
N HIS A 12 -4.77 4.70 -17.42
CA HIS A 12 -3.76 4.22 -16.49
C HIS A 12 -3.79 2.70 -16.33
N SER A 13 -2.62 2.12 -16.12
CA SER A 13 -2.43 0.68 -15.85
C SER A 13 -1.54 0.48 -14.63
N PRO A 14 -1.59 -0.67 -13.94
CA PRO A 14 -0.72 -0.93 -12.80
C PRO A 14 0.77 -0.76 -13.14
N ASN A 15 1.54 -0.15 -12.24
CA ASN A 15 2.99 -0.04 -12.39
C ASN A 15 3.61 -1.44 -12.57
N ALA A 16 4.43 -1.62 -13.60
CA ALA A 16 4.91 -2.94 -14.01
C ALA A 16 5.77 -3.63 -12.94
N ASP A 17 6.68 -2.91 -12.29
CA ASP A 17 7.54 -3.48 -11.25
C ASP A 17 6.73 -3.83 -10.00
N LEU A 18 5.80 -2.95 -9.59
CA LEU A 18 4.90 -3.24 -8.47
C LEU A 18 4.00 -4.44 -8.78
N ALA A 19 3.39 -4.51 -9.96
CA ALA A 19 2.52 -5.61 -10.35
C ALA A 19 3.27 -6.95 -10.40
N VAL A 20 4.52 -6.97 -10.86
CA VAL A 20 5.36 -8.18 -10.81
C VAL A 20 5.68 -8.56 -9.37
N ALA A 21 6.03 -7.60 -8.52
CA ALA A 21 6.29 -7.85 -7.10
C ALA A 21 5.07 -8.46 -6.38
N LEU A 22 3.88 -7.88 -6.56
CA LEU A 22 2.64 -8.34 -5.94
C LEU A 22 2.23 -9.75 -6.42
N ARG A 23 2.33 -10.02 -7.72
CA ARG A 23 2.09 -11.38 -8.26
C ARG A 23 3.07 -12.40 -7.70
N ALA A 24 4.36 -12.05 -7.59
CA ALA A 24 5.38 -12.97 -7.09
C ALA A 24 5.20 -13.31 -5.61
N ILE A 25 4.63 -12.42 -4.80
CA ILE A 25 4.26 -12.72 -3.41
C ILE A 25 2.88 -13.36 -3.28
N GLY A 26 2.13 -13.54 -4.37
CA GLY A 26 0.82 -14.20 -4.39
C GLY A 26 -0.34 -13.32 -3.91
N ILE A 27 -0.22 -11.99 -4.05
CA ILE A 27 -1.27 -11.04 -3.71
C ILE A 27 -2.02 -10.63 -4.98
N GLU A 28 -3.32 -10.91 -4.99
CA GLU A 28 -4.25 -10.46 -6.02
C GLU A 28 -4.84 -9.10 -5.61
N LEU A 29 -4.25 -8.04 -6.15
CA LEU A 29 -4.72 -6.67 -5.96
C LEU A 29 -4.86 -6.01 -7.33
N ASP A 30 -6.06 -5.52 -7.63
CA ASP A 30 -6.25 -4.59 -8.74
C ASP A 30 -5.76 -3.19 -8.32
N VAL A 31 -4.50 -2.90 -8.68
CA VAL A 31 -3.86 -1.62 -8.35
C VAL A 31 -4.51 -0.46 -9.09
N ALA A 32 -5.08 -0.70 -10.28
CA ALA A 32 -5.77 0.35 -11.04
C ALA A 32 -7.10 0.70 -10.38
N GLU A 33 -7.86 -0.31 -9.94
CA GLU A 33 -9.09 -0.07 -9.16
C GLU A 33 -8.80 0.61 -7.82
N LEU A 34 -7.74 0.19 -7.11
CA LEU A 34 -7.29 0.83 -5.87
C LEU A 34 -6.94 2.32 -6.09
N TYR A 35 -6.29 2.63 -7.21
CA TYR A 35 -5.97 4.00 -7.61
C TYR A 35 -7.24 4.84 -7.78
N SER A 36 -8.19 4.35 -8.58
CA SER A 36 -9.47 5.04 -8.79
C SER A 36 -10.24 5.20 -7.48
N PHE A 37 -10.29 4.15 -6.65
CA PHE A 37 -10.96 4.20 -5.34
C PHE A 37 -10.39 5.29 -4.42
N TYR A 38 -9.07 5.45 -4.37
CA TYR A 38 -8.43 6.48 -3.55
C TYR A 38 -8.84 7.89 -3.97
N PHE A 39 -8.83 8.19 -5.27
CA PHE A 39 -9.11 9.54 -5.75
C PHE A 39 -10.61 9.86 -5.86
N GLU A 40 -11.41 8.88 -6.27
CA GLU A 40 -12.83 9.10 -6.59
C GLU A 40 -13.76 8.81 -5.41
N SER A 41 -13.39 7.85 -4.55
CA SER A 41 -14.27 7.33 -3.50
C SER A 41 -13.81 7.63 -2.08
N THR A 42 -12.55 8.00 -1.87
CA THR A 42 -12.02 8.33 -0.53
C THR A 42 -11.98 9.85 -0.34
N PRO A 43 -12.80 10.42 0.58
CA PRO A 43 -12.75 11.85 0.88
C PRO A 43 -11.42 12.27 1.53
N ILE A 44 -11.03 13.53 1.35
CA ILE A 44 -9.96 14.15 2.14
C ILE A 44 -10.36 14.12 3.63
N GLY A 45 -9.44 13.74 4.50
CA GLY A 45 -9.67 13.52 5.92
C GLY A 45 -10.26 12.15 6.25
N ALA A 46 -10.30 11.21 5.30
CA ALA A 46 -10.80 9.85 5.49
C ALA A 46 -9.89 8.82 4.80
N GLY A 47 -10.17 7.54 5.03
CA GLY A 47 -9.47 6.41 4.41
C GLY A 47 -9.01 5.38 5.43
N ASP A 48 -9.15 4.11 5.07
CA ASP A 48 -8.90 2.98 5.96
C ASP A 48 -7.54 2.31 5.71
N VAL A 49 -7.15 1.42 6.61
CA VAL A 49 -5.99 0.55 6.42
C VAL A 49 -6.46 -0.74 5.76
N HIS A 50 -5.90 -1.06 4.60
CA HIS A 50 -6.23 -2.25 3.83
C HIS A 50 -5.12 -3.28 3.99
N VAL A 51 -5.50 -4.52 4.33
CA VAL A 51 -4.59 -5.66 4.48
C VAL A 51 -4.97 -6.71 3.44
N TYR A 52 -4.05 -7.01 2.53
CA TYR A 52 -4.17 -8.05 1.53
C TYR A 52 -3.28 -9.22 1.90
N SER A 53 -3.87 -10.41 2.01
CA SER A 53 -3.14 -11.64 2.31
C SER A 53 -2.80 -12.39 1.03
N SER A 54 -1.63 -13.01 1.00
CA SER A 54 -1.29 -13.92 -0.08
C SER A 54 -2.12 -15.20 -0.01
N ALA A 55 -2.61 -15.67 -1.16
CA ALA A 55 -3.26 -16.97 -1.25
C ALA A 55 -2.25 -18.14 -1.26
N ALA A 56 -0.96 -17.86 -1.46
CA ALA A 56 0.07 -18.88 -1.73
C ALA A 56 1.11 -19.03 -0.62
N ASN A 57 1.30 -18.03 0.25
CA ASN A 57 2.34 -18.01 1.27
C ASN A 57 1.99 -17.04 2.42
N GLU A 58 2.91 -16.82 3.37
CA GLU A 58 2.66 -15.97 4.55
C GLU A 58 2.83 -14.45 4.30
N SER A 59 3.00 -14.04 3.04
CA SER A 59 3.17 -12.63 2.67
C SER A 59 1.87 -11.86 2.87
N ILE A 60 2.02 -10.61 3.29
CA ILE A 60 0.92 -9.64 3.39
C ILE A 60 1.36 -8.29 2.85
N LEU A 61 0.43 -7.58 2.24
CA LEU A 61 0.54 -6.19 1.85
C LEU A 61 -0.40 -5.37 2.71
N VAL A 62 0.09 -4.28 3.28
CA VAL A 62 -0.68 -3.34 4.07
C VAL A 62 -0.54 -1.95 3.48
N ILE A 63 -1.66 -1.32 3.16
CA ILE A 63 -1.68 0.04 2.60
C ILE A 63 -2.54 0.90 3.51
N ASN A 64 -1.99 2.01 3.98
CA ASN A 64 -2.77 3.05 4.65
C ASN A 64 -3.22 4.07 3.60
N LEU A 65 -4.54 4.11 3.33
CA LEU A 65 -5.15 5.00 2.33
C LEU A 65 -5.71 6.29 2.94
N TYR A 66 -5.38 6.61 4.19
CA TYR A 66 -5.79 7.86 4.80
C TYR A 66 -5.31 9.06 3.98
N ARG A 67 -6.25 9.90 3.57
CA ARG A 67 -5.99 11.16 2.86
C ARG A 67 -5.84 12.27 3.89
N ASP A 68 -4.61 12.62 4.22
CA ASP A 68 -4.33 13.68 5.19
C ASP A 68 -4.87 15.04 4.70
N LEU A 69 -5.32 15.88 5.64
CA LEU A 69 -5.91 17.19 5.34
C LEU A 69 -4.92 18.16 4.69
N THR A 70 -3.62 17.92 4.89
CA THR A 70 -2.52 18.80 4.47
C THR A 70 -1.58 18.16 3.45
N ASP A 71 -1.74 16.86 3.17
CA ASP A 71 -0.93 16.16 2.18
C ASP A 71 -1.40 16.48 0.76
N GLN A 72 -0.63 17.33 0.08
CA GLN A 72 -0.87 17.72 -1.31
C GLN A 72 -0.20 16.77 -2.31
N LEU A 73 0.60 15.81 -1.84
CA LEU A 73 1.36 14.88 -2.68
C LEU A 73 0.72 13.49 -2.76
N ASP A 74 -0.41 13.29 -2.08
CA ASP A 74 -1.13 12.02 -1.99
C ASP A 74 -0.17 10.85 -1.62
N ILE A 75 0.68 11.08 -0.62
CA ILE A 75 1.66 10.12 -0.12
C ILE A 75 0.92 9.02 0.63
N VAL A 76 1.09 7.79 0.15
CA VAL A 76 0.58 6.60 0.82
C VAL A 76 1.72 5.80 1.40
N THR A 77 1.49 5.18 2.56
CA THR A 77 2.46 4.25 3.13
C THR A 77 2.06 2.82 2.82
N VAL A 78 3.00 2.10 2.20
CA VAL A 78 2.87 0.68 1.90
C VAL A 78 3.87 -0.10 2.76
N SER A 79 3.38 -1.13 3.45
CA SER A 79 4.21 -2.06 4.23
C SER A 79 3.99 -3.49 3.75
N LEU A 80 5.06 -4.28 3.69
CA LEU A 80 5.04 -5.65 3.21
C LEU A 80 5.67 -6.57 4.26
N ARG A 81 5.01 -7.69 4.56
CA ARG A 81 5.70 -8.89 5.06
C ARG A 81 5.87 -9.80 3.86
N ILE A 82 7.08 -10.26 3.60
CA ILE A 82 7.38 -11.09 2.45
C ILE A 82 7.92 -12.42 2.95
N ASP A 83 7.38 -13.52 2.42
CA ASP A 83 7.91 -14.85 2.66
C ASP A 83 9.40 -14.90 2.22
N PRO A 84 10.32 -15.36 3.09
CA PRO A 84 11.75 -15.41 2.78
C PRO A 84 12.10 -16.15 1.49
N ILE A 85 11.28 -17.12 1.06
CA ILE A 85 11.49 -17.91 -0.17
C ILE A 85 11.41 -17.01 -1.41
N VAL A 86 10.45 -16.10 -1.46
CA VAL A 86 10.21 -15.22 -2.62
C VAL A 86 10.90 -13.85 -2.48
N PHE A 87 11.38 -13.51 -1.30
CA PHE A 87 12.01 -12.22 -1.04
C PHE A 87 13.15 -11.84 -2.01
N PRO A 88 14.12 -12.72 -2.33
CA PRO A 88 15.20 -12.38 -3.27
C PRO A 88 14.70 -12.11 -4.70
N LEU A 89 13.57 -12.71 -5.09
CA LEU A 89 12.94 -12.48 -6.39
C LEU A 89 12.23 -11.13 -6.45
N VAL A 90 11.59 -10.74 -5.35
CA VAL A 90 10.70 -9.57 -5.28
C VAL A 90 11.46 -8.27 -5.00
N LEU A 91 12.52 -8.32 -4.19
CA LEU A 91 13.25 -7.13 -3.75
C LEU A 91 13.75 -6.23 -4.91
N PRO A 92 14.33 -6.76 -6.01
CA PRO A 92 14.77 -5.92 -7.12
C PRO A 92 13.63 -5.13 -7.77
N HIS A 93 12.44 -5.72 -7.86
CA HIS A 93 11.24 -5.05 -8.40
C HIS A 93 10.77 -3.94 -7.47
N LEU A 94 10.64 -4.21 -6.17
CA LEU A 94 10.28 -3.18 -5.19
C LEU A 94 11.28 -2.02 -5.17
N ARG A 95 12.57 -2.33 -5.36
CA ARG A 95 13.60 -1.31 -5.41
C ARG A 95 13.49 -0.46 -6.67
N ARG A 96 13.30 -1.06 -7.85
CA ARG A 96 13.09 -0.31 -9.10
C ARG A 96 11.81 0.53 -9.05
N PHE A 97 10.74 -0.02 -8.49
CA PHE A 97 9.50 0.72 -8.25
C PHE A 97 9.77 1.99 -7.43
N PHE A 98 10.45 1.86 -6.29
CA PHE A 98 10.81 3.01 -5.46
C PHE A 98 11.77 3.98 -6.18
N ASP A 99 12.80 3.46 -6.83
CA ASP A 99 13.82 4.27 -7.50
C ASP A 99 13.23 5.03 -8.72
N ALA A 100 12.08 4.60 -9.25
CA ALA A 100 11.36 5.25 -10.35
C ALA A 100 10.22 6.19 -9.90
N ALA A 101 9.87 6.21 -8.61
CA ALA A 101 8.80 7.06 -8.09
C ALA A 101 9.16 8.55 -8.25
N GLU A 102 8.15 9.38 -8.55
CA GLU A 102 8.32 10.83 -8.69
C GLU A 102 8.86 11.45 -7.39
N CYS A 103 8.39 10.96 -6.24
CA CYS A 103 8.85 11.39 -4.92
C CYS A 103 9.28 10.20 -4.06
N GLN A 104 10.58 10.12 -3.79
CA GLN A 104 11.20 9.08 -2.97
C GLN A 104 11.24 9.49 -1.50
N VAL A 105 10.19 9.18 -0.76
CA VAL A 105 10.12 9.54 0.67
C VAL A 105 10.96 8.59 1.53
N LEU A 106 10.69 7.28 1.49
CA LEU A 106 11.38 6.29 2.31
C LEU A 106 11.29 4.89 1.72
N PHE A 107 12.42 4.18 1.71
CA PHE A 107 12.49 2.73 1.51
C PHE A 107 13.25 2.10 2.68
N SER A 108 12.59 1.22 3.43
CA SER A 108 13.19 0.57 4.60
C SER A 108 13.00 -0.95 4.58
N GLN A 109 14.02 -1.68 5.02
CA GLN A 109 13.97 -3.14 5.18
C GLN A 109 14.37 -3.49 6.61
N SER A 110 13.63 -4.40 7.23
CA SER A 110 13.89 -4.84 8.60
C SER A 110 13.33 -6.24 8.82
N SER A 111 14.00 -7.06 9.62
CA SER A 111 13.46 -8.35 10.06
C SER A 111 12.26 -8.21 11.00
N HIS A 112 12.13 -7.06 11.67
CA HIS A 112 10.99 -6.74 12.52
C HIS A 112 10.59 -5.27 12.35
N SER A 113 9.45 -5.03 11.70
CA SER A 113 8.90 -3.69 11.50
C SER A 113 7.86 -3.38 12.59
N LYS A 114 8.18 -2.44 13.47
CA LYS A 114 7.24 -1.93 14.48
C LYS A 114 6.02 -1.29 13.81
N GLN A 115 6.22 -0.61 12.70
CA GLN A 115 5.16 0.04 11.94
C GLN A 115 4.17 -0.99 11.38
N LEU A 116 4.66 -2.03 10.70
CA LEU A 116 3.80 -3.07 10.17
C LEU A 116 3.03 -3.77 11.28
N ARG A 117 3.70 -4.12 12.40
CA ARG A 117 3.05 -4.72 13.57
C ARG A 117 1.91 -3.86 14.10
N LEU A 118 2.10 -2.54 14.16
CA LEU A 118 1.09 -1.60 14.63
C LEU A 118 -0.09 -1.47 13.65
N LEU A 119 0.17 -1.53 12.34
CA LEU A 119 -0.87 -1.43 11.32
C LEU A 119 -1.77 -2.67 11.26
N VAL A 120 -1.25 -3.86 11.56
CA VAL A 120 -2.02 -5.12 11.54
C VAL A 120 -2.65 -5.50 12.89
N ASP A 121 -2.45 -4.70 13.93
CA ASP A 121 -3.02 -4.96 15.25
C ASP A 121 -4.48 -4.52 15.29
N GLU A 122 -5.39 -5.46 15.04
CA GLU A 122 -6.85 -5.27 15.03
C GLU A 122 -7.40 -4.62 16.30
N SER A 123 -6.78 -4.89 17.46
CA SER A 123 -7.26 -4.38 18.74
C SER A 123 -7.16 -2.84 18.86
N ARG A 124 -6.40 -2.22 17.96
CA ARG A 124 -6.24 -0.76 17.89
C ARG A 124 -7.34 -0.08 17.09
N TYR A 125 -8.11 -0.82 16.31
CA TYR A 125 -9.13 -0.26 15.44
C TYR A 125 -10.51 -0.29 16.10
N PRO A 126 -11.36 0.73 15.88
CA PRO A 126 -11.07 1.90 15.05
C PRO A 126 -10.13 2.91 15.70
N ILE A 127 -9.21 3.46 14.91
CA ILE A 127 -8.32 4.53 15.35
C ILE A 127 -9.01 5.88 15.08
N LEU A 128 -9.12 6.72 16.11
CA LEU A 128 -9.56 8.10 15.91
C LEU A 128 -8.38 8.91 15.36
N VAL A 129 -8.57 9.51 14.18
CA VAL A 129 -7.60 10.45 13.60
C VAL A 129 -7.95 11.84 14.12
N ASP A 130 -7.10 12.38 14.99
CA ASP A 130 -7.39 13.59 15.77
C ASP A 130 -7.70 14.81 14.90
N GLU A 131 -6.99 14.95 13.78
CA GLU A 131 -7.09 16.12 12.89
C GLU A 131 -8.42 16.19 12.13
N SER A 132 -8.98 15.03 11.76
CA SER A 132 -10.21 14.93 10.96
C SER A 132 -11.44 14.47 11.74
N GLY A 133 -11.23 13.88 12.92
CA GLY A 133 -12.25 13.16 13.66
C GLY A 133 -12.68 11.84 13.01
N TYR A 134 -12.02 11.41 11.93
CA TYR A 134 -12.33 10.17 11.22
C TYR A 134 -11.98 8.96 12.07
N ARG A 135 -12.85 7.94 12.04
CA ARG A 135 -12.63 6.66 12.70
C ARG A 135 -12.10 5.66 11.69
N GLN A 136 -10.79 5.63 11.54
CA GLN A 136 -10.10 4.74 10.64
C GLN A 136 -10.33 3.29 11.02
N GLN A 137 -10.72 2.47 10.05
CA GLN A 137 -10.91 1.03 10.19
C GLN A 137 -9.70 0.26 9.62
N ILE A 138 -9.68 -1.04 9.93
CA ILE A 138 -8.84 -2.02 9.25
C ILE A 138 -9.75 -2.94 8.43
N ILE A 139 -9.39 -3.15 7.16
CA ILE A 139 -10.16 -3.95 6.20
C ILE A 139 -9.27 -5.08 5.69
N PHE A 140 -9.70 -6.31 5.88
CA PHE A 140 -9.01 -7.51 5.43
C PHE A 140 -9.59 -8.01 4.11
N HIS A 141 -8.70 -8.26 3.16
CA HIS A 141 -8.99 -8.85 1.85
C HIS A 141 -8.37 -10.25 1.81
N VAL A 142 -9.19 -11.25 1.49
CA VAL A 142 -8.86 -12.68 1.45
C VAL A 142 -9.02 -13.21 0.04
#